data_AF-A0A930H6W3-F1
#
_entry.id   AF-A0A930H6W3-F1
#
_cell.length_a   1.000
_cell.length_b   1.000
_cell.length_c   1.000
_cell.angle_alpha   90.00
_cell.angle_beta   90.00
_cell.angle_gamma   90.00
#
_symmetry.space_group_name_H-M   'P 1'
#
loop_
_entity.id
_entity.type
_entity.pdbx_description
1 polymer ?
#
loop_
_entity_poly.entity_id
_entity_poly.type
_entity_poly.pdbx_seq_one_letter_code
_entity_poly.pdbx_strand_id
1 'polypeptide(L)'
;ISAMGAGNKLDPTRFKVVDIYKTSCCPLARVMRRELKKLGVKKLKCVCSDEISSGEIIESDKIRKSSPSSISFIPSTMGLIITSEVVKDLILWNK
;
A
#
# COMPACT_ATOMS: atom_id res chain seq x y z
N ILE A 1 -2.10 11.61 -4.73
CA ILE A 1 -2.22 10.16 -4.45
C ILE A 1 -0.92 9.66 -3.82
N SER A 2 -0.94 8.66 -2.95
CA SER A 2 0.25 8.14 -2.26
C SER A 2 0.43 6.63 -2.42
N ALA A 3 1.66 6.16 -2.27
CA ALA A 3 2.03 4.75 -2.34
C ALA A 3 2.22 4.15 -0.94
N MET A 4 1.50 3.06 -0.61
CA MET A 4 1.75 2.26 0.60
C MET A 4 2.77 1.13 0.35
N GLY A 5 2.89 0.17 1.27
CA GLY A 5 3.90 -0.88 1.21
C GLY A 5 3.63 -1.90 0.10
N ALA A 6 4.59 -2.05 -0.80
CA ALA A 6 4.66 -3.07 -1.85
C ALA A 6 5.53 -4.28 -1.47
N GLY A 7 6.12 -4.26 -0.27
CA GLY A 7 7.02 -5.31 0.22
C GLY A 7 6.30 -6.59 0.66
N ASN A 8 6.93 -7.73 0.39
CA ASN A 8 6.44 -9.08 0.66
C ASN A 8 5.02 -9.29 0.11
N LYS A 9 4.77 -8.79 -1.11
CA LYS A 9 3.54 -8.98 -1.89
C LYS A 9 3.86 -9.79 -3.13
N LEU A 10 2.92 -10.63 -3.54
CA LEU A 10 3.07 -11.53 -4.69
C LEU A 10 2.02 -11.25 -5.76
N ASP A 11 0.85 -10.76 -5.36
CA ASP A 11 -0.30 -10.61 -6.26
C ASP A 11 -0.55 -9.13 -6.61
N PRO A 12 -0.27 -8.71 -7.86
CA PRO A 12 -0.49 -7.34 -8.30
C PRO A 12 -1.98 -7.00 -8.47
N THR A 13 -2.85 -7.99 -8.62
CA THR A 13 -4.30 -7.76 -8.83
C THR A 13 -5.00 -7.32 -7.54
N ARG A 14 -4.33 -7.50 -6.39
CA ARG A 14 -4.83 -7.15 -5.06
C ARG A 14 -4.51 -5.72 -4.63
N PHE A 15 -3.84 -4.95 -5.49
CA PHE A 15 -3.71 -3.51 -5.29
C PHE A 15 -5.04 -2.80 -5.47
N LYS A 16 -5.38 -1.93 -4.52
CA LYS A 16 -6.62 -1.16 -4.49
C LYS A 16 -6.33 0.31 -4.25
N VAL A 17 -7.07 1.17 -4.94
CA VAL A 17 -7.09 2.62 -4.69
C VAL A 17 -8.13 2.89 -3.62
N VAL A 18 -7.69 3.33 -2.44
CA VAL A 18 -8.58 3.60 -1.30
C VAL A 18 -8.13 4.85 -0.54
N ASP A 19 -9.00 5.35 0.33
CA ASP A 19 -8.56 6.32 1.33
C ASP A 19 -7.64 5.67 2.36
N ILE A 20 -6.60 6.40 2.80
CA ILE A 20 -5.61 5.91 3.76
C ILE A 20 -6.24 5.34 5.03
N TYR A 21 -7.37 5.90 5.50
CA TYR A 21 -8.03 5.46 6.72
C TYR A 21 -8.78 4.13 6.56
N LYS A 22 -9.10 3.74 5.32
CA LYS A 22 -9.77 2.47 4.96
C LYS A 22 -8.80 1.34 4.62
N THR A 23 -7.49 1.58 4.68
CA THR A 23 -6.48 0.56 4.41
C THR A 23 -6.48 -0.56 5.46
N SER A 24 -6.16 -1.78 5.01
CA SER A 24 -5.99 -2.98 5.83
C SER A 24 -4.66 -3.68 5.48
N CYS A 25 -4.19 -4.58 6.35
CA CYS A 25 -3.07 -5.51 6.08
C CYS A 25 -1.70 -4.88 5.70
N CYS A 26 -1.54 -3.55 5.80
CA CYS A 26 -0.31 -2.86 5.44
C CYS A 26 0.35 -2.19 6.67
N PRO A 27 1.54 -2.65 7.11
CA PRO A 27 2.27 -2.05 8.24
C PRO A 27 2.63 -0.57 8.02
N LEU A 28 3.01 -0.20 6.79
CA LEU A 28 3.32 1.19 6.43
C LEU A 28 2.06 2.07 6.53
N ALA A 29 0.93 1.59 6.00
CA ALA A 29 -0.33 2.35 6.07
C ALA A 29 -0.78 2.56 7.53
N ARG A 30 -0.54 1.60 8.42
CA ARG A 30 -0.80 1.76 9.86
C ARG A 30 0.02 2.89 10.48
N VAL A 31 1.31 3.00 10.15
CA VAL A 31 2.17 4.10 10.62
C VAL A 31 1.70 5.42 10.02
N MET A 32 1.45 5.46 8.71
CA MET A 32 1.01 6.66 8.02
C MET A 32 -0.33 7.20 8.55
N ARG A 33 -1.32 6.35 8.84
CA ARG A 33 -2.58 6.79 9.48
C ARG A 33 -2.35 7.51 10.80
N ARG A 34 -1.40 7.04 11.62
CA ARG A 34 -1.09 7.67 12.91
C ARG A 34 -0.46 9.05 12.71
N GLU A 35 0.53 9.16 11.82
CA GLU A 35 1.22 10.44 11.58
C GLU A 35 0.31 11.46 10.88
N LEU A 36 -0.47 11.04 9.88
CA LEU A 36 -1.43 11.90 9.19
C LEU A 36 -2.54 12.41 10.12
N LYS A 37 -2.97 11.60 11.10
CA LYS A 37 -3.95 12.03 12.10
C LYS A 37 -3.38 13.12 13.02
N LYS A 38 -2.10 13.03 13.41
CA LYS A 38 -1.43 14.10 14.19
C LYS A 38 -1.34 15.40 13.40
N LEU A 39 -1.15 15.33 12.09
CA LEU A 39 -1.11 16.48 11.19
C LEU A 39 -2.50 17.02 10.80
N GLY A 40 -3.60 16.40 11.28
CA GLY A 40 -4.96 16.84 10.96
C GLY A 40 -5.42 16.54 9.53
N VAL A 41 -4.76 15.63 8.81
CA VAL A 41 -5.11 15.28 7.44
C VAL A 41 -6.37 14.40 7.43
N LYS A 42 -7.48 14.91 6.88
CA LYS A 42 -8.79 14.24 6.92
C LYS A 42 -8.96 13.12 5.88
N LYS A 43 -8.27 13.22 4.74
CA LYS A 43 -8.42 12.29 3.61
C LYS A 43 -7.12 12.23 2.83
N LEU A 44 -6.72 11.04 2.39
CA LEU A 44 -5.58 10.85 1.49
C LEU A 44 -5.84 9.64 0.60
N LYS A 45 -5.96 9.88 -0.72
CA LYS A 45 -6.06 8.81 -1.73
C LYS A 45 -4.72 8.07 -1.80
N CYS A 46 -4.73 6.76 -1.61
CA CYS A 46 -3.52 5.93 -1.67
C CYS A 46 -3.77 4.60 -2.39
N VAL A 47 -2.69 3.98 -2.85
CA VAL A 47 -2.69 2.61 -3.38
C VAL A 47 -2.09 1.69 -2.32
N CYS A 48 -2.80 0.61 -1.98
CA CYS A 48 -2.33 -0.42 -1.06
C CYS A 48 -2.76 -1.81 -1.53
N SER A 49 -2.01 -2.85 -1.15
CA SER A 49 -2.46 -4.24 -1.32
C SER A 49 -3.17 -4.72 -0.05
N ASP A 50 -4.26 -5.47 -0.21
CA ASP A 50 -4.97 -6.16 0.88
C ASP A 50 -4.43 -7.58 1.15
N GLU A 51 -3.42 -8.01 0.40
CA GLU A 51 -2.69 -9.25 0.63
C GLU A 51 -2.01 -9.20 2.00
N ILE A 52 -2.02 -10.31 2.73
CA ILE A 52 -1.25 -10.44 3.97
C ILE A 52 0.21 -10.64 3.55
N SER A 53 1.12 -9.82 4.09
CA SER A 53 2.53 -9.95 3.74
C SER A 53 3.07 -11.30 4.20
N SER A 54 3.63 -12.08 3.28
CA SER A 54 4.18 -13.43 3.53
C SER A 54 5.47 -13.45 4.37
N GLY A 55 5.96 -12.30 4.83
CA GLY A 55 7.20 -12.16 5.60
C GLY A 55 7.11 -12.55 7.09
N GLU A 56 5.94 -12.98 7.58
CA GLU A 56 5.81 -13.65 8.88
C GLU A 56 6.07 -15.16 8.70
N ILE A 57 7.30 -15.53 8.34
CA ILE A 57 7.73 -16.92 8.51
C ILE A 57 8.01 -17.09 10.01
N ILE A 58 7.16 -17.85 10.70
CA ILE A 58 7.40 -18.31 12.07
C ILE A 58 8.44 -19.43 11.97
N GLU A 59 9.71 -19.07 11.90
CA GLU A 59 10.79 -19.99 12.25
C GLU A 59 11.13 -19.79 13.74
N SER A 60 10.71 -20.76 14.55
CA SER A 60 11.35 -21.13 15.83
C SER A 60 11.59 -19.97 16.81
N ASP A 61 10.58 -19.62 17.61
CA ASP A 61 10.67 -18.83 18.86
C ASP A 61 11.42 -17.48 18.85
N LYS A 62 11.80 -16.95 17.69
CA LYS A 62 12.39 -15.61 17.54
C LYS A 62 11.70 -14.88 16.41
N ILE A 63 10.78 -13.97 16.74
CA ILE A 63 10.20 -13.00 15.81
C ILE A 63 11.30 -12.03 15.36
N ARG A 64 12.13 -12.44 14.39
CA ARG A 64 12.99 -11.52 13.66
C ARG A 64 12.13 -10.89 12.58
N LYS A 65 11.91 -9.57 12.68
CA LYS A 65 11.36 -8.80 11.56
C LYS A 65 12.32 -8.94 10.38
N SER A 66 11.98 -9.80 9.43
CA SER A 66 12.68 -9.84 8.16
C SER A 66 12.54 -8.47 7.50
N SER A 67 13.63 -7.96 6.92
CA SER A 67 13.55 -6.76 6.09
C SER A 67 12.55 -7.02 4.97
N PRO A 68 11.61 -6.10 4.69
CA PRO A 68 10.65 -6.30 3.61
C PRO A 68 11.41 -6.47 2.28
N SER A 69 11.26 -7.64 1.67
CA SER A 69 11.76 -7.92 0.32
C SER A 69 10.69 -7.57 -0.71
N SER A 70 11.01 -7.47 -2.00
CA SER A 70 10.02 -7.19 -3.04
C SER A 70 10.38 -7.95 -4.30
N ILE A 71 9.34 -8.30 -5.08
CA ILE A 71 9.51 -8.86 -6.42
C ILE A 71 9.49 -7.73 -7.44
N SER A 72 10.38 -7.78 -8.43
CA SER A 72 10.66 -6.67 -9.37
C SER A 72 9.40 -6.08 -10.04
N PHE A 73 8.41 -6.90 -10.39
CA PHE A 73 7.20 -6.43 -11.08
C PHE A 73 6.16 -5.77 -10.16
N ILE A 74 6.23 -6.00 -8.84
CA ILE A 74 5.21 -5.54 -7.89
C ILE A 74 5.24 -4.02 -7.69
N PRO A 75 6.40 -3.38 -7.36
CA PRO A 75 6.49 -1.92 -7.30
C PRO A 75 6.13 -1.26 -8.64
N SER A 76 6.55 -1.84 -9.75
CA SER A 76 6.26 -1.34 -11.09
C SER A 76 4.75 -1.32 -11.38
N THR A 77 4.05 -2.41 -11.06
CA THR A 77 2.59 -2.50 -11.25
C THR A 77 1.85 -1.49 -10.39
N MET A 78 2.29 -1.31 -9.15
CA MET A 78 1.73 -0.28 -8.27
C MET A 78 1.94 1.14 -8.82
N GLY A 79 3.10 1.42 -9.42
CA GLY A 79 3.36 2.67 -10.13
C GLY A 79 2.41 2.89 -11.30
N LEU A 80 2.16 1.86 -12.12
CA LEU A 80 1.20 1.93 -13.23
C LEU A 80 -0.22 2.22 -12.75
N ILE A 81 -0.65 1.60 -11.64
CA ILE A 81 -1.96 1.86 -11.03
C ILE A 81 -2.06 3.31 -10.56
N ILE A 82 -1.02 3.83 -9.91
CA ILE A 82 -0.96 5.24 -9.49
C ILE A 82 -1.08 6.16 -10.69
N THR A 83 -0.31 5.92 -11.75
CA THR A 83 -0.37 6.71 -12.98
C THR A 83 -1.76 6.69 -13.60
N SER A 84 -2.39 5.52 -13.71
CA SER A 84 -3.75 5.41 -14.23
C SER A 84 -4.76 6.23 -13.43
N GLU A 85 -4.66 6.22 -12.11
CA GLU A 85 -5.55 6.98 -11.23
C GLU A 85 -5.33 8.49 -11.37
N VAL A 86 -4.08 8.95 -11.50
CA VAL A 86 -3.78 10.37 -11.78
C VAL A 86 -4.35 10.80 -13.13
N VAL A 87 -4.18 9.98 -14.18
CA VAL A 87 -4.74 10.28 -15.51
C VAL A 87 -6.26 10.40 -15.46
N LYS A 88 -6.95 9.46 -14.78
CA LYS A 88 -8.41 9.52 -14.58
C LYS A 88 -8.86 10.81 -13.87
N ASP A 89 -8.11 11.24 -12.86
CA ASP A 89 -8.39 12.50 -12.15
C ASP A 89 -8.21 13.72 -13.07
N LEU A 90 -7.17 13.72 -13.93
CA LEU A 90 -6.87 14.83 -14.85
C LEU A 90 -7.89 14.98 -15.98
N ILE A 91 -8.36 13.86 -16.54
CA ILE A 91 -9.34 13.88 -17.64
C ILE A 91 -10.79 13.93 -17.15
N LEU A 92 -11.00 14.12 -15.85
CA LEU A 92 -12.33 14.18 -15.22
C LEU A 92 -13.18 12.92 -15.48
N TRP A 93 -12.57 11.75 -15.60
CA TRP A 93 -13.23 10.50 -16.05
C TRP A 93 -14.49 10.13 -15.25
N ASN A 94 -14.53 10.46 -13.96
CA ASN A 94 -15.63 10.14 -13.04
C ASN A 94 -16.46 11.38 -12.63
N LYS A 95 -16.41 12.47 -13.40
CA LYS A 95 -17.36 13.59 -13.30
C LYS A 95 -18.34 13.52 -14.46
#